data_AF-A0A1B8FA35-F1
#
_entry.id   AF-A0A1B8FA35-F1
#
_cell.length_a   1.000
_cell.length_b   1.000
_cell.length_c   1.000
_cell.angle_alpha   90.00
_cell.angle_beta   90.00
_cell.angle_gamma   90.00
#
_symmetry.space_group_name_H-M   'P 1'
#
loop_
_entity.id
_entity.type
_entity.pdbx_description
1 polymer ?
#
loop_
_entity_poly.entity_id
_entity_poly.type
_entity_poly.pdbx_seq_one_letter_code
_entity_poly.pdbx_strand_id
1 'polypeptide(L)'
;MFKKRLPSRMGLVPAHIARMIALLGPPPEELLKRGQFSDMFFDEDGNFARDIKVEDTSLEDEEENLEGGEKEKFLRFLSKMVRWMPEERKTARELMDDPWLNNL
;
A
#
# COMPACT_ATOMS: atom_id res chain seq x y z
N MET A 1 -13.50 2.31 -5.26
CA MET A 1 -12.07 2.19 -4.92
C MET A 1 -11.08 2.93 -5.84
N PHE A 2 -11.32 3.20 -7.14
CA PHE A 2 -10.34 3.94 -7.99
C PHE A 2 -10.96 5.03 -8.88
N LYS A 3 -11.64 6.04 -8.29
CA LYS A 3 -12.47 7.00 -9.06
C LYS A 3 -11.75 8.23 -9.62
N LYS A 4 -10.45 8.45 -9.35
CA LYS A 4 -9.71 9.60 -9.90
C LYS A 4 -8.33 9.18 -10.39
N ARG A 5 -8.07 9.40 -11.69
CA ARG A 5 -6.71 9.47 -12.24
C ARG A 5 -6.15 10.84 -11.92
N LEU A 6 -5.09 10.88 -11.11
CA LEU A 6 -4.37 12.10 -10.76
C LEU A 6 -3.44 12.54 -11.92
N PRO A 7 -3.11 13.84 -12.05
CA PRO A 7 -2.40 14.36 -13.22
C PRO A 7 -0.85 14.21 -13.13
N SER A 8 -0.22 13.90 -14.27
CA SER A 8 1.25 13.87 -14.56
C SER A 8 2.15 12.97 -13.69
N ARG A 9 2.72 11.90 -14.30
CA ARG A 9 3.57 10.86 -13.67
C ARG A 9 4.62 11.33 -12.65
N MET A 10 5.20 12.54 -12.77
CA MET A 10 6.25 13.01 -11.86
C MET A 10 5.71 13.69 -10.59
N GLY A 11 4.62 14.47 -10.69
CA GLY A 11 3.93 15.03 -9.52
C GLY A 11 3.15 13.97 -8.72
N LEU A 12 2.98 12.78 -9.31
CA LEU A 12 2.29 11.65 -8.71
C LEU A 12 3.17 10.78 -7.83
N VAL A 13 4.49 10.79 -7.99
CA VAL A 13 5.33 9.85 -7.22
C VAL A 13 5.31 10.17 -5.73
N PRO A 14 5.56 11.43 -5.28
CA PRO A 14 5.43 11.75 -3.86
C PRO A 14 4.01 11.50 -3.33
N ALA A 15 2.97 11.86 -4.10
CA ALA A 15 1.58 11.63 -3.70
C ALA A 15 1.24 10.14 -3.57
N HIS A 16 1.78 9.31 -4.46
CA HIS A 16 1.60 7.87 -4.43
C HIS A 16 2.35 7.23 -3.26
N ILE A 17 3.56 7.70 -2.95
CA ILE A 17 4.31 7.25 -1.77
C ILE A 17 3.56 7.65 -0.49
N ALA A 18 3.12 8.90 -0.37
CA ALA A 18 2.30 9.35 0.77
C ALA A 18 1.04 8.49 0.92
N ARG A 19 0.42 8.11 -0.21
CA ARG A 19 -0.73 7.21 -0.23
C ARG A 19 -0.40 5.79 0.25
N MET A 20 0.74 5.24 -0.15
CA MET A 20 1.20 3.95 0.36
C MET A 20 1.49 4.02 1.86
N ILE A 21 2.10 5.09 2.35
CA ILE A 21 2.36 5.30 3.77
C ILE A 21 1.05 5.36 4.56
N ALA A 22 0.06 6.09 4.06
CA ALA A 22 -1.27 6.14 4.69
C ALA A 22 -1.90 4.74 4.85
N LEU A 23 -1.76 3.88 3.84
CA LEU A 23 -2.40 2.56 3.84
C LEU A 23 -1.60 1.45 4.51
N LEU A 24 -0.26 1.54 4.51
CA LEU A 24 0.65 0.46 4.91
C LEU A 24 1.54 0.83 6.10
N GLY A 25 1.46 2.06 6.59
CA GLY A 25 2.46 2.65 7.48
C GLY A 25 3.78 2.98 6.75
N PRO A 26 4.78 3.48 7.50
CA PRO A 26 6.06 3.86 6.92
C PRO A 26 6.77 2.66 6.26
N PRO A 27 7.53 2.88 5.17
CA PRO A 27 8.31 1.82 4.55
C PRO A 27 9.39 1.29 5.51
N PRO A 28 9.73 -0.02 5.43
CA PRO A 28 10.85 -0.56 6.19
C PRO A 28 12.18 0.11 5.84
N GLU A 29 13.05 0.28 6.84
CA GLU A 29 14.37 0.90 6.67
C GLU A 29 15.24 0.17 5.62
N GLU A 30 15.15 -1.16 5.57
CA GLU A 30 15.84 -1.98 4.57
C GLU A 30 15.44 -1.60 3.13
N LEU A 31 14.14 -1.30 2.91
CA LEU A 31 13.65 -0.86 1.61
C LEU A 31 14.23 0.52 1.26
N LEU A 32 14.29 1.44 2.22
CA LEU A 32 14.87 2.76 2.02
C LEU A 32 16.35 2.67 1.68
N LYS A 33 17.12 1.82 2.38
CA LYS A 33 18.57 1.63 2.16
C LYS A 33 18.90 1.10 0.77
N ARG A 34 18.09 0.22 0.21
CA ARG A 34 18.32 -0.36 -1.13
C ARG A 34 17.71 0.46 -2.28
N GLY A 35 16.84 1.42 -1.98
CA GLY A 35 16.17 2.24 -2.99
C GLY A 35 17.10 3.30 -3.57
N GLN A 36 17.31 3.26 -4.88
CA GLN A 36 18.16 4.23 -5.61
C GLN A 36 17.72 5.69 -5.44
N PHE A 37 16.45 5.91 -5.13
CA PHE A 37 15.80 7.21 -5.12
C PHE A 37 15.20 7.56 -3.76
N SER A 38 15.55 6.82 -2.70
CA SER A 38 14.96 7.02 -1.37
C SER A 38 15.26 8.41 -0.79
N ASP A 39 16.49 8.90 -1.00
CA ASP A 39 16.94 10.25 -0.63
C ASP A 39 16.13 11.37 -1.32
N MET A 40 15.53 11.07 -2.48
CA MET A 40 14.58 11.96 -3.14
C MET A 40 13.18 11.95 -2.52
N PHE A 41 12.88 11.22 -1.46
CA PHE A 41 11.55 11.25 -0.82
C PHE A 41 11.57 11.21 0.70
N PHE A 42 12.65 10.72 1.32
CA PHE A 42 12.78 10.52 2.75
C PHE A 42 14.00 11.25 3.31
N ASP A 43 13.94 11.69 4.56
CA ASP A 43 15.09 12.25 5.29
C ASP A 43 16.00 11.15 5.85
N GLU A 44 17.07 11.56 6.53
CA GLU A 44 18.08 10.65 7.11
C GLU A 44 17.51 9.73 8.20
N ASP A 45 16.41 10.13 8.85
CA ASP A 45 15.69 9.36 9.86
C ASP A 45 14.63 8.43 9.23
N GLY A 46 14.47 8.47 7.91
CA GLY A 46 13.50 7.67 7.16
C GLY A 46 12.08 8.25 7.15
N ASN A 47 11.89 9.49 7.60
CA ASN A 47 10.59 10.16 7.53
C ASN A 47 10.33 10.70 6.13
N PHE A 48 9.06 10.73 5.73
CA PHE A 48 8.68 11.27 4.43
C PHE A 48 8.87 12.79 4.36
N ALA A 49 9.75 13.25 3.49
CA ALA A 49 10.28 14.62 3.44
C ALA A 49 9.76 15.42 2.23
N ARG A 50 8.48 15.26 1.90
CA ARG A 50 7.82 15.98 0.80
C ARG A 50 6.62 16.74 1.32
N ASP A 51 6.35 17.90 0.72
CA ASP A 51 5.25 18.79 1.09
C ASP A 51 3.89 18.24 0.60
N ILE A 52 3.55 17.05 1.09
CA ILE A 52 2.31 16.34 0.84
C ILE A 52 1.86 15.73 2.15
N LYS A 53 0.63 16.06 2.54
CA LYS A 53 -0.01 15.48 3.70
C LYS A 53 -0.24 13.97 3.47
N VAL A 54 0.24 13.17 4.40
CA VAL A 54 -0.17 11.76 4.53
C VAL A 54 -1.53 11.77 5.22
N GLU A 55 -2.54 11.22 4.55
CA GLU A 55 -3.88 11.12 5.12
C GLU A 55 -3.91 10.06 6.22
N ASP A 56 -4.69 10.32 7.27
CA ASP A 56 -4.96 9.37 8.35
C ASP A 56 -6.12 8.47 7.91
N THR A 57 -5.80 7.26 7.48
CA THR A 57 -6.76 6.28 6.94
C THR A 57 -6.15 4.88 6.97
N SER A 58 -6.94 3.89 6.58
CA SER A 58 -6.54 2.48 6.52
C SER A 58 -7.26 1.76 5.37
N LEU A 59 -6.80 0.55 5.02
CA LEU A 59 -7.53 -0.28 4.05
C LEU A 59 -8.91 -0.68 4.60
N GLU A 60 -9.00 -0.86 5.92
CA GLU A 60 -10.22 -1.11 6.67
C GLU A 60 -11.21 0.03 6.52
N ASP A 61 -10.79 1.28 6.69
CA ASP A 61 -11.68 2.45 6.62
C ASP A 61 -12.20 2.68 5.20
N GLU A 62 -11.40 2.38 4.18
CA GLU A 62 -11.74 2.66 2.78
C GLU A 62 -12.51 1.56 2.07
N GLU A 63 -12.54 0.35 2.63
CA GLU A 63 -13.38 -0.71 2.10
C GLU A 63 -14.83 -0.54 2.57
N GLU A 64 -15.61 0.19 1.78
CA GLU A 64 -17.01 0.53 2.07
C GLU A 64 -18.03 -0.43 1.42
N ASN A 65 -17.60 -1.38 0.57
CA ASN A 65 -18.52 -2.24 -0.19
C ASN A 65 -18.81 -3.58 0.50
N LEU A 66 -17.91 -4.03 1.37
CA LEU A 66 -18.05 -5.26 2.13
C LEU A 66 -18.26 -4.95 3.61
N GLU A 67 -18.94 -5.84 4.33
CA GLU A 67 -19.18 -5.71 5.76
C GLU A 67 -18.87 -7.02 6.50
N GLY A 68 -18.70 -6.93 7.82
CA GLY A 68 -18.54 -8.09 8.70
C GLY A 68 -17.41 -9.04 8.29
N GLY A 69 -17.68 -10.34 8.37
CA GLY A 69 -16.69 -11.39 8.09
C GLY A 69 -16.18 -11.42 6.64
N GLU A 70 -16.97 -10.96 5.67
CA GLU A 70 -16.54 -10.92 4.27
C GLU A 70 -15.51 -9.81 4.04
N LYS A 71 -15.73 -8.63 4.64
CA LYS A 71 -14.72 -7.55 4.66
C LYS A 71 -13.41 -8.03 5.28
N GLU A 72 -13.48 -8.72 6.41
CA GLU A 72 -12.30 -9.22 7.11
C GLU A 72 -11.51 -10.26 6.28
N LYS A 73 -12.21 -11.19 5.60
CA LYS A 73 -11.57 -12.15 4.68
C LYS A 73 -10.93 -11.46 3.48
N PHE A 74 -11.63 -10.49 2.88
CA PHE A 74 -11.09 -9.71 1.76
C PHE A 74 -9.84 -8.93 2.15
N LEU A 75 -9.87 -8.21 3.29
CA LEU A 75 -8.72 -7.44 3.75
C LEU A 75 -7.52 -8.35 4.08
N ARG A 76 -7.76 -9.52 4.67
CA ARG A 76 -6.72 -10.54 4.83
C ARG A 76 -6.11 -10.96 3.50
N PHE A 77 -6.93 -11.21 2.48
CA PHE A 77 -6.46 -11.55 1.14
C PHE A 77 -5.66 -10.38 0.52
N LEU A 78 -6.18 -9.15 0.59
CA LEU A 78 -5.54 -7.95 0.08
C LEU A 78 -4.16 -7.71 0.71
N SER A 79 -4.05 -7.93 2.02
CA SER A 79 -2.78 -7.82 2.76
C SER A 79 -1.70 -8.77 2.24
N LYS A 80 -2.03 -9.84 1.52
CA LYS A 80 -1.04 -10.76 0.92
C LYS A 80 -0.45 -10.21 -0.38
N MET A 81 -1.13 -9.27 -1.03
CA MET A 81 -0.71 -8.65 -2.29
C MET A 81 -0.05 -7.28 -2.06
N VAL A 82 -0.58 -6.48 -1.14
CA VAL A 82 -0.16 -5.10 -0.95
C VAL A 82 0.86 -5.04 0.20
N ARG A 83 2.14 -5.13 -0.15
CA ARG A 83 3.28 -5.07 0.79
C ARG A 83 4.35 -4.11 0.28
N TRP A 84 5.06 -3.48 1.23
CA TRP A 84 6.25 -2.70 0.94
C TRP A 84 7.34 -3.55 0.29
N MET A 85 7.70 -4.66 0.95
CA MET A 85 8.70 -5.60 0.45
C MET A 85 8.10 -6.46 -0.67
N PRO A 86 8.64 -6.41 -1.90
CA PRO A 86 8.19 -7.28 -2.98
C PRO A 86 8.27 -8.77 -2.64
N GLU A 87 9.27 -9.16 -1.85
CA GLU A 87 9.53 -10.55 -1.45
C GLU A 87 8.45 -11.11 -0.50
N GLU A 88 7.71 -10.25 0.19
CA GLU A 88 6.59 -10.64 1.07
C GLU A 88 5.27 -10.77 0.30
N ARG A 89 5.22 -10.31 -0.95
CA ARG A 89 4.00 -10.39 -1.76
C ARG A 89 3.80 -11.82 -2.23
N LYS A 90 2.61 -12.35 -1.97
CA LYS A 90 2.20 -13.63 -2.54
C LYS A 90 2.10 -13.53 -4.05
N THR A 91 2.60 -14.56 -4.72
CA THR A 91 2.49 -14.69 -6.18
C THR A 91 1.04 -14.95 -6.57
N ALA A 92 0.69 -14.64 -7.83
CA ALA A 92 -0.64 -14.96 -8.38
C ALA A 92 -0.99 -16.45 -8.19
N ARG A 93 -0.01 -17.35 -8.36
CA ARG A 93 -0.19 -18.79 -8.15
C ARG A 93 -0.55 -19.14 -6.71
N GLU A 94 0.16 -18.58 -5.73
CA GLU A 94 -0.14 -18.84 -4.32
C GLU A 94 -1.49 -18.25 -3.89
N LEU A 95 -1.89 -17.13 -4.51
CA LEU A 95 -3.17 -16.47 -4.21
C LEU A 95 -4.37 -17.25 -4.73
N MET A 96 -4.23 -18.05 -5.79
CA MET A 96 -5.31 -18.89 -6.33
C MET A 96 -5.90 -19.85 -5.30
N ASP A 97 -5.09 -20.29 -4.32
CA ASP A 97 -5.52 -21.22 -3.28
C ASP A 97 -6.14 -20.49 -2.07
N ASP A 98 -6.25 -19.16 -2.11
CA ASP A 98 -6.77 -18.40 -0.98
C ASP A 98 -8.25 -18.69 -0.71
N PRO A 99 -8.65 -18.94 0.55
CA PRO A 99 -10.05 -19.18 0.91
C PRO A 99 -11.00 -18.05 0.49
N TRP A 100 -10.54 -16.81 0.38
CA TRP A 100 -11.40 -15.72 -0.08
C TRP A 100 -11.78 -15.86 -1.56
N LEU A 101 -10.88 -16.34 -2.42
CA LEU A 101 -11.18 -16.59 -3.85
C LEU A 101 -11.96 -17.89 -4.06
N ASN A 102 -11.69 -18.92 -3.25
CA ASN A 102 -12.29 -20.24 -3.41
C ASN A 102 -13.67 -20.40 -2.74
N ASN A 103 -14.16 -19.37 -2.03
CA ASN A 103 -15.49 -19.34 -1.41
C ASN A 103 -16.39 -18.23 -1.98
N LEU A 104 -16.08 -17.72 -3.19
CA LEU A 104 -16.97 -16.83 -3.94
C LEU A 104 -18.19 -17.56 -4.50
#